data_AF-A0A2V7YD22-F1
#
_entry.id   AF-A0A2V7YD22-F1
#
_cell.length_a   1.000
_cell.length_b   1.000
_cell.length_c   1.000
_cell.angle_alpha   90.00
_cell.angle_beta   90.00
_cell.angle_gamma   90.00
#
_symmetry.space_group_name_H-M   'P 1'
#
loop_
_entity.id
_entity.type
_entity.pdbx_description
1 polymer ?
#
loop_
_entity_poly.entity_id
_entity_poly.type
_entity_poly.pdbx_seq_one_letter_code
_entity_poly.pdbx_strand_id
1 'polypeptide(L)'
;MGSGTSSRRERLPSLGIVPFCKSLGASARRSECRDGRPPGDVSIRRALEIGFTLDELAKIFRQRASGDPPCHRVRDLAAQKLREIDEQISRLTTVRVAMREIVADWDARLQSTRDGEMAHLLDSLIEPKEDSQ
;
A
#
# COMPACT_ATOMS: atom_id res chain seq x y z
N MET A 1 -16.06 57.58 21.74
CA MET A 1 -15.15 56.90 22.69
C MET A 1 -15.51 55.43 22.67
N GLY A 2 -14.76 54.64 21.91
CA GLY A 2 -14.98 53.19 21.78
C GLY A 2 -14.16 52.41 22.79
N SER A 3 -14.61 51.21 23.14
CA SER A 3 -13.78 50.07 23.53
C SER A 3 -14.65 48.81 23.49
N GLY A 4 -14.55 48.08 22.39
CA GLY A 4 -15.13 46.76 22.21
C GLY A 4 -14.12 45.66 22.53
N THR A 5 -14.66 44.60 23.12
CA THR A 5 -14.35 43.17 22.90
C THR A 5 -12.92 42.67 23.17
N SER A 6 -12.76 41.96 24.30
CA SER A 6 -11.69 40.98 24.50
C SER A 6 -12.23 39.57 24.27
N SER A 7 -12.16 39.11 23.02
CA SER A 7 -12.32 37.69 22.67
C SER A 7 -10.93 37.09 22.51
N ARG A 8 -10.48 36.42 23.56
CA ARG A 8 -9.20 35.71 23.63
C ARG A 8 -9.27 34.48 22.70
N ARG A 9 -8.83 34.64 21.45
CA ARG A 9 -8.55 33.50 20.56
C ARG A 9 -7.31 32.78 21.07
N GLU A 10 -7.51 31.56 21.55
CA GLU A 10 -6.44 30.60 21.79
C GLU A 10 -5.78 30.26 20.45
N ARG A 11 -4.50 30.61 20.36
CA ARG A 11 -3.67 30.44 19.17
C ARG A 11 -3.16 29.00 19.19
N LEU A 12 -3.80 28.10 18.45
CA LEU A 12 -3.23 26.79 18.16
C LEU A 12 -1.85 26.99 17.50
N PRO A 13 -0.80 26.23 17.89
CA PRO A 13 0.48 26.30 17.21
C PRO A 13 0.29 25.80 15.79
N SER A 14 0.52 26.69 14.83
CA SER A 14 0.72 26.34 13.43
C SER A 14 1.75 25.21 13.37
N LEU A 15 1.34 24.02 12.92
CA LEU A 15 2.30 23.11 12.32
C LEU A 15 2.95 23.89 11.18
N GLY A 16 4.20 24.31 11.40
CA GLY A 16 4.95 25.15 10.50
C GLY A 16 5.18 24.44 9.18
N ILE A 17 4.28 24.66 8.23
CA ILE A 17 4.61 24.64 6.81
C ILE A 17 5.46 25.89 6.60
N VAL A 18 6.75 25.79 6.90
CA VAL A 18 7.72 26.83 6.55
C VAL A 18 8.14 26.58 5.10
N PRO A 19 8.01 27.56 4.20
CA PRO A 19 8.59 27.46 2.86
C PRO A 19 10.12 27.29 3.00
N PHE A 20 10.65 26.25 2.35
CA PHE A 20 12.03 25.74 2.39
C PHE A 20 13.14 26.77 2.00
N CYS A 21 12.82 28.04 1.73
CA CYS A 21 13.78 29.00 1.16
C CYS A 21 14.26 30.14 2.09
N LYS A 22 13.99 30.13 3.41
CA LYS A 22 14.40 31.27 4.29
C LYS A 22 15.70 31.10 5.08
N SER A 23 16.61 30.20 4.70
CA SER A 23 17.90 30.06 5.42
C SER A 23 19.18 30.26 4.59
N LEU A 24 19.13 30.55 3.28
CA LEU A 24 20.34 30.92 2.54
C LEU A 24 20.40 32.43 2.29
N GLY A 25 21.50 33.03 2.73
CA GLY A 25 21.84 34.43 2.50
C GLY A 25 21.84 34.82 1.02
N ALA A 26 21.93 36.13 0.78
CA ALA A 26 21.62 36.84 -0.46
C ALA A 26 22.41 36.49 -1.75
N SER A 27 23.01 35.30 -1.86
CA SER A 27 23.87 34.92 -2.99
C SER A 27 23.49 33.62 -3.72
N ALA A 28 22.35 33.00 -3.42
CA ALA A 28 21.90 31.82 -4.18
C ALA A 28 21.47 32.21 -5.61
N ARG A 29 22.11 31.62 -6.64
CA ARG A 29 21.73 31.82 -8.05
C ARG A 29 20.34 31.23 -8.28
N ARG A 30 19.52 31.94 -9.08
CA ARG A 30 18.10 31.68 -9.36
C ARG A 30 17.77 30.27 -9.91
N SER A 31 18.78 29.44 -10.21
CA SER A 31 18.69 28.10 -10.78
C SER A 31 18.56 26.95 -9.77
N GLU A 32 18.72 27.19 -8.46
CA GLU A 32 18.71 26.12 -7.44
C GLU A 32 17.33 25.80 -6.83
N CYS A 33 16.30 26.60 -7.11
CA CYS A 33 14.93 26.26 -6.73
C CYS A 33 14.33 25.26 -7.75
N ARG A 34 14.73 23.99 -7.68
CA ARG A 34 14.06 22.94 -8.44
C ARG A 34 12.78 22.50 -7.73
N ASP A 35 11.69 23.04 -8.24
CA ASP A 35 10.27 22.67 -8.07
C ASP A 35 9.77 22.40 -6.64
N GLY A 36 9.27 23.47 -6.01
CA GLY A 36 8.46 23.45 -4.80
C GLY A 36 7.00 23.10 -5.01
N ARG A 37 6.61 22.39 -6.09
CA ARG A 37 5.25 21.83 -6.16
C ARG A 37 5.11 20.73 -5.10
N PRO A 38 4.23 20.88 -4.09
CA PRO A 38 3.89 19.75 -3.24
C PRO A 38 3.34 18.63 -4.14
N PRO A 39 3.77 17.37 -4.00
CA PRO A 39 3.19 16.28 -4.77
C PRO A 39 1.70 16.20 -4.41
N GLY A 40 0.86 16.87 -5.20
CA GLY A 40 -0.55 17.02 -4.92
C GLY A 40 -1.23 15.68 -5.14
N ASP A 41 -1.61 15.02 -4.04
CA ASP A 41 -2.62 13.95 -3.85
C ASP A 41 -2.55 12.72 -4.78
N VAL A 42 -2.48 12.90 -6.10
CA VAL A 42 -2.47 11.84 -7.12
C VAL A 42 -1.31 10.86 -6.94
N SER A 43 -0.10 11.35 -6.59
CA SER A 43 1.05 10.47 -6.35
C SER A 43 0.89 9.62 -5.09
N ILE A 44 0.16 10.11 -4.08
CA ILE A 44 -0.06 9.39 -2.83
C ILE A 44 -1.05 8.26 -3.07
N ARG A 45 -2.20 8.55 -3.69
CA ARG A 45 -3.22 7.52 -4.01
C ARG A 45 -2.62 6.39 -4.82
N ARG A 46 -1.86 6.71 -5.87
CA ARG A 46 -1.21 5.71 -6.71
C ARG A 46 -0.17 4.88 -5.94
N ALA A 47 0.58 5.50 -5.03
CA ALA A 47 1.53 4.76 -4.20
C ALA A 47 0.81 3.82 -3.23
N LEU A 48 -0.32 4.22 -2.65
CA LEU A 48 -1.14 3.36 -1.81
C LEU A 48 -1.72 2.17 -2.59
N GLU A 49 -2.21 2.39 -3.81
CA GLU A 49 -2.67 1.31 -4.70
C GLU A 49 -1.59 0.26 -5.01
N ILE A 50 -0.34 0.68 -5.10
CA ILE A 50 0.81 -0.21 -5.35
C ILE A 50 1.23 -0.98 -4.09
N GLY A 51 0.77 -0.57 -2.91
CA GLY A 51 1.08 -1.23 -1.63
C GLY A 51 2.08 -0.47 -0.75
N PHE A 52 2.40 0.79 -1.05
CA PHE A 52 3.06 1.64 -0.08
C PHE A 52 2.11 1.98 1.06
N THR A 53 2.64 2.09 2.26
CA THR A 53 1.90 2.58 3.44
C THR A 53 2.09 4.08 3.61
N LEU A 54 1.15 4.73 4.31
CA LEU A 54 1.27 6.15 4.66
C LEU A 54 2.52 6.42 5.50
N ASP A 55 2.92 5.48 6.37
CA ASP A 55 4.12 5.62 7.21
C ASP A 55 5.42 5.60 6.39
N GLU A 56 5.51 4.73 5.38
CA GLU A 56 6.65 4.67 4.45
C GLU A 56 6.75 5.97 3.64
N LEU A 57 5.63 6.45 3.11
CA LEU A 57 5.57 7.71 2.36
C LEU A 57 5.91 8.91 3.26
N ALA A 58 5.44 8.93 4.50
CA ALA A 58 5.76 9.98 5.46
C ALA A 58 7.27 10.03 5.77
N LYS A 59 7.94 8.87 5.89
CA LYS A 59 9.40 8.80 6.07
C LYS A 59 10.15 9.36 4.85
N ILE A 60 9.72 9.02 3.64
CA ILE A 60 10.29 9.55 2.38
C ILE A 60 10.13 11.08 2.31
N PHE A 61 8.93 11.59 2.61
CA PHE A 61 8.66 13.03 2.55
C PHE A 61 9.44 13.80 3.63
N ARG A 62 9.61 13.25 4.83
CA ARG A 62 10.47 13.84 5.87
C ARG A 62 11.93 13.93 5.43
N GLN A 63 12.47 12.89 4.81
CA GLN A 63 13.84 12.90 4.30
C GLN A 63 14.03 13.94 3.18
N ARG A 64 13.06 14.05 2.26
CA ARG A 64 13.09 15.11 1.26
C ARG A 64 13.04 16.51 1.91
N ALA A 65 12.22 16.67 2.95
CA ALA A 65 12.08 17.93 3.66
C ALA A 65 13.35 18.34 4.45
N SER A 66 14.22 17.39 4.83
CA SER A 66 15.54 17.71 5.42
C SER A 66 16.59 18.12 4.39
N GLY A 67 16.28 18.06 3.09
CA GLY A 67 17.22 18.35 2.00
C GLY A 67 17.97 17.11 1.48
N ASP A 68 17.74 15.93 2.06
CA ASP A 68 18.39 14.70 1.65
C ASP A 68 17.62 14.03 0.50
N PRO A 69 18.28 13.60 -0.59
CA PRO A 69 17.62 12.92 -1.68
C PRO A 69 17.17 11.50 -1.26
N PRO A 70 15.87 11.17 -1.33
CA PRO A 70 15.36 9.86 -0.89
C PRO A 70 15.42 8.79 -1.99
N CYS A 71 16.10 9.03 -3.12
CA CYS A 71 16.01 8.21 -4.34
C CYS A 71 16.32 6.73 -4.11
N HIS A 72 17.42 6.42 -3.42
CA HIS A 72 17.79 5.04 -3.10
C HIS A 72 16.77 4.37 -2.17
N ARG A 73 16.32 5.08 -1.14
CA ARG A 73 15.28 4.58 -0.22
C ARG A 73 13.97 4.27 -0.93
N VAL A 74 13.50 5.15 -1.82
CA VAL A 74 12.28 4.92 -2.60
C VAL A 74 12.43 3.68 -3.47
N ARG A 75 13.57 3.50 -4.15
CA ARG A 75 13.87 2.33 -4.96
C ARG A 75 13.88 1.05 -4.13
N ASP A 76 14.52 1.07 -2.95
CA ASP A 76 14.63 -0.11 -2.10
C ASP A 76 13.28 -0.53 -1.52
N LEU A 77 12.45 0.43 -1.11
CA LEU A 77 11.07 0.17 -0.70
C LEU A 77 10.24 -0.42 -1.84
N ALA A 78 10.34 0.13 -3.05
CA ALA A 78 9.65 -0.43 -4.22
C ALA A 78 10.09 -1.89 -4.50
N ALA A 79 11.39 -2.17 -4.42
CA ALA A 79 11.92 -3.52 -4.59
C ALA A 79 11.44 -4.49 -3.49
N GLN A 80 11.28 -4.00 -2.26
CA GLN A 80 10.69 -4.77 -1.18
C GLN A 80 9.21 -5.08 -1.45
N LYS A 81 8.41 -4.07 -1.84
CA LYS A 81 6.99 -4.28 -2.19
C LYS A 81 6.81 -5.26 -3.33
N LEU A 82 7.69 -5.22 -4.33
CA LEU A 82 7.65 -6.19 -5.42
C LEU A 82 7.81 -7.62 -4.90
N ARG A 83 8.77 -7.89 -4.02
CA ARG A 83 8.95 -9.21 -3.41
C ARG A 83 7.74 -9.66 -2.59
N GLU A 84 7.18 -8.75 -1.78
CA GLU A 84 5.97 -9.03 -0.98
C GLU A 84 4.78 -9.42 -1.87
N ILE A 85 4.60 -8.73 -3.00
CA ILE A 85 3.56 -9.02 -3.99
C ILE A 85 3.82 -10.37 -4.67
N ASP A 86 5.05 -10.64 -5.10
CA ASP A 86 5.41 -11.91 -5.75
C ASP A 86 5.14 -13.11 -4.83
N GLU A 87 5.48 -12.99 -3.54
CA GLU A 87 5.16 -14.01 -2.54
C GLU A 87 3.65 -14.19 -2.36
N GLN A 88 2.87 -13.11 -2.34
CA GLN A 88 1.43 -13.18 -2.24
C GLN A 88 0.81 -13.83 -3.49
N ILE A 89 1.29 -13.50 -4.68
CA ILE A 89 0.88 -14.13 -5.94
C ILE A 89 1.18 -15.63 -5.91
N SER A 90 2.37 -16.02 -5.46
CA SER A 90 2.74 -17.43 -5.32
C SER A 90 1.76 -18.17 -4.40
N ARG A 91 1.51 -17.65 -3.19
CA ARG A 91 0.54 -18.25 -2.24
C ARG A 91 -0.86 -18.36 -2.83
N LEU A 92 -1.37 -17.29 -3.43
CA LEU A 92 -2.70 -17.29 -4.04
C LEU A 92 -2.79 -18.23 -5.24
N THR A 93 -1.70 -18.38 -6.00
CA THR A 93 -1.63 -19.34 -7.11
C THR A 93 -1.71 -20.76 -6.61
N THR A 94 -1.01 -21.11 -5.53
CA THR A 94 -1.11 -22.43 -4.88
C THR A 94 -2.55 -22.73 -4.45
N VAL A 95 -3.20 -21.80 -3.75
CA VAL A 95 -4.59 -21.96 -3.32
C VAL A 95 -5.53 -22.10 -4.52
N ARG A 96 -5.32 -21.31 -5.57
CA ARG A 96 -6.12 -21.38 -6.81
C ARG A 96 -5.99 -22.72 -7.51
N VAL A 97 -4.79 -23.32 -7.54
CA VAL A 97 -4.57 -24.65 -8.12
C VAL A 97 -5.32 -25.70 -7.31
N ALA A 98 -5.15 -25.70 -5.98
CA ALA A 98 -5.86 -26.64 -5.10
C ALA A 98 -7.39 -26.53 -5.26
N MET A 99 -7.93 -25.31 -5.31
CA MET A 99 -9.36 -25.09 -5.53
C MET A 99 -9.85 -25.63 -6.88
N ARG A 100 -9.05 -25.52 -7.95
CA ARG A 100 -9.42 -26.08 -9.25
C ARG A 100 -9.51 -27.60 -9.22
N GLU A 101 -8.60 -28.24 -8.50
CA GLU A 101 -8.61 -29.71 -8.34
C GLU A 101 -9.82 -30.18 -7.54
N ILE A 102 -10.13 -29.48 -6.44
CA ILE A 102 -11.31 -29.76 -5.61
C ILE A 102 -12.60 -29.63 -6.44
N VAL A 103 -12.74 -28.52 -7.19
CA VAL A 103 -13.93 -28.31 -8.02
C VAL A 103 -14.07 -29.39 -9.10
N ALA A 104 -12.97 -29.79 -9.75
CA ALA A 104 -13.00 -30.84 -10.76
C ALA A 104 -13.38 -32.21 -10.18
N ASP A 105 -12.86 -32.56 -8.99
CA ASP A 105 -13.26 -33.78 -8.26
C ASP A 105 -14.76 -33.75 -7.94
N TRP A 106 -15.25 -32.62 -7.42
CA TRP A 106 -16.65 -32.45 -7.07
C TRP A 106 -17.58 -32.51 -8.28
N ASP A 107 -17.19 -31.92 -9.41
CA ASP A 107 -17.92 -32.01 -10.67
C ASP A 107 -18.04 -33.47 -11.13
N ALA A 108 -16.97 -34.26 -11.02
CA ALA A 108 -16.99 -35.68 -11.36
C ALA A 108 -17.90 -36.50 -10.42
N ARG A 109 -17.84 -36.24 -9.11
CA ARG A 109 -18.72 -36.88 -8.12
C ARG A 109 -20.18 -36.58 -8.41
N LEU A 110 -20.52 -35.32 -8.68
CA LEU A 110 -21.88 -34.91 -9.02
C LEU A 110 -22.40 -35.58 -10.30
N GLN A 111 -21.56 -35.72 -11.33
CA GLN A 111 -21.94 -36.44 -12.55
C GLN A 111 -22.26 -37.92 -12.29
N SER A 112 -21.64 -38.53 -11.28
CA SER A 112 -21.88 -39.93 -10.90
C SER A 112 -22.99 -40.12 -9.86
N THR A 113 -23.47 -39.04 -9.25
CA THR A 113 -24.50 -39.09 -8.18
C THR A 113 -25.88 -39.28 -8.78
N ARG A 114 -26.64 -40.24 -8.28
CA ARG A 114 -28.02 -40.48 -8.75
C ARG A 114 -29.00 -39.47 -8.14
N ASP A 115 -30.12 -39.27 -8.82
CA ASP A 115 -31.21 -38.43 -8.30
C ASP A 115 -31.67 -38.93 -6.91
N GLY A 116 -31.63 -38.02 -5.93
CA GLY A 116 -32.02 -38.29 -4.54
C GLY A 116 -30.88 -38.79 -3.64
N GLU A 117 -29.66 -38.96 -4.14
CA GLU A 117 -28.48 -39.35 -3.36
C GLU A 117 -27.64 -38.13 -2.93
N MET A 118 -26.96 -38.22 -1.78
CA MET A 118 -26.04 -37.17 -1.32
C MET A 118 -24.66 -37.39 -1.96
N ALA A 119 -24.08 -36.36 -2.58
CA ALA A 119 -22.77 -36.46 -3.25
C ALA A 119 -21.55 -36.41 -2.31
N HIS A 120 -21.75 -36.18 -1.00
CA HIS A 120 -20.68 -36.27 0.01
C HIS A 120 -19.41 -35.45 -0.30
N LEU A 121 -19.56 -34.27 -0.91
CA LEU A 121 -18.43 -33.49 -1.45
C LEU A 121 -17.42 -33.04 -0.39
N LEU A 122 -17.89 -32.65 0.80
CA LEU A 122 -17.01 -32.17 1.87
C LEU A 122 -16.15 -33.28 2.47
N ASP A 123 -16.54 -34.54 2.30
CA ASP A 123 -15.79 -35.69 2.81
C ASP A 123 -14.42 -35.78 2.09
N SER A 124 -14.33 -35.35 0.83
CA SER A 124 -13.06 -35.29 0.08
C SER A 124 -12.07 -34.20 0.55
N LEU A 125 -12.50 -33.29 1.43
CA LEU A 125 -11.61 -32.31 2.07
C LEU A 125 -11.00 -32.84 3.38
N ILE A 126 -11.59 -33.89 3.95
CA ILE A 126 -11.18 -34.50 5.23
C ILE A 126 -10.31 -35.73 4.95
N GLU A 127 -10.60 -36.46 3.88
CA GLU A 127 -9.83 -37.62 3.45
C GLU A 127 -8.51 -37.18 2.81
N PRO A 128 -7.34 -37.64 3.31
CA PRO A 128 -6.10 -37.43 2.60
C PRO A 128 -6.20 -38.15 1.26
N LYS A 129 -5.90 -37.44 0.17
CA LYS A 129 -5.78 -38.04 -1.16
C LYS A 129 -4.64 -39.08 -1.07
N GLU A 130 -4.98 -40.37 -0.99
CA GLU A 130 -3.99 -41.43 -1.15
C GLU A 130 -3.45 -41.32 -2.57
N ASP A 131 -2.28 -40.69 -2.70
CA ASP A 131 -1.50 -40.69 -3.94
C ASP A 131 -1.10 -42.14 -4.23
N SER A 132 -1.95 -42.85 -4.99
CA SER A 132 -1.62 -44.14 -5.56
C SER A 132 -0.56 -43.93 -6.63
N GLN A 133 0.64 -44.38 -6.28
CA GLN A 133 1.90 -44.29 -7.01
C GLN A 133 1.90 -45.11 -8.30
#